data_AF-A0A3N4M8Y0-F1
#
_entry.id   AF-A0A3N4M8Y0-F1
#
_cell.length_a   1.000
_cell.length_b   1.000
_cell.length_c   1.000
_cell.angle_alpha   90.00
_cell.angle_beta   90.00
_cell.angle_gamma   90.00
#
_symmetry.space_group_name_H-M   'P 1'
#
loop_
_entity.id
_entity.type
_entity.pdbx_description
1 polymer ?
#
loop_
_entity_poly.entity_id
_entity_poly.type
_entity_poly.pdbx_seq_one_letter_code
_entity_poly.pdbx_strand_id
1 'polypeptide(L)'
;MSMFGFKEEDIIEHVDWWKINVHPEDITEVMASYEDKVRNKDIHWNTAYRFRCADGSYKYVLDRAHILYNEQGEAVRVIGAIQDVDDAMRHQKERRQFISRLQEQNEMLKEIARINSHEIRRPVSNILGIMAMLDLEKNEPALNAQLCALLRQSTAELDATLFRIRDKLQQMRE
;
A
#
# COMPACT_ATOMS: atom_id res chain seq x y z
N MET A 1 -25.33 23.00 -5.45
CA MET A 1 -24.90 22.07 -6.52
C MET A 1 -25.03 20.68 -5.92
N SER A 2 -25.88 19.81 -6.49
CA SER A 2 -26.17 18.51 -5.87
C SER A 2 -24.94 17.59 -5.95
N MET A 3 -24.79 16.70 -4.98
CA MET A 3 -23.63 15.79 -4.83
C MET A 3 -23.33 14.95 -6.09
N PHE A 4 -24.36 14.66 -6.89
CA PHE A 4 -24.29 13.85 -8.12
C PHE A 4 -24.70 14.61 -9.39
N GLY A 5 -24.91 15.92 -9.30
CA GLY A 5 -25.24 16.78 -10.44
C GLY A 5 -26.70 16.74 -10.92
N PHE A 6 -27.55 15.87 -10.37
CA PHE A 6 -29.00 15.85 -10.65
C PHE A 6 -29.71 17.07 -10.07
N LYS A 7 -30.70 17.62 -10.77
CA LYS A 7 -31.63 18.58 -10.17
C LYS A 7 -32.67 17.83 -9.33
N GLU A 8 -33.27 18.47 -8.33
CA GLU A 8 -34.33 17.84 -7.53
C GLU A 8 -35.49 17.34 -8.41
N GLU A 9 -35.79 18.05 -9.49
CA GLU A 9 -36.80 17.69 -10.49
C GLU A 9 -36.48 16.39 -11.26
N ASP A 10 -35.19 16.02 -11.36
CA ASP A 10 -34.71 14.83 -12.05
C ASP A 10 -34.65 13.59 -11.13
N ILE A 11 -34.78 13.81 -9.81
CA ILE A 11 -34.75 12.74 -8.81
C ILE A 11 -36.16 12.17 -8.68
N ILE A 12 -36.35 10.98 -9.26
CA ILE A 12 -37.57 10.21 -9.04
C ILE A 12 -37.38 9.44 -7.74
N GLU A 13 -38.21 9.70 -6.72
CA GLU A 13 -38.22 8.99 -5.43
C GLU A 13 -38.73 7.53 -5.56
N HIS A 14 -38.13 6.75 -6.45
CA HIS A 14 -38.47 5.36 -6.69
C HIS A 14 -37.22 4.49 -6.72
N VAL A 15 -37.34 3.30 -6.14
CA VAL A 15 -36.27 2.28 -6.13
C VAL A 15 -35.79 1.96 -7.55
N ASP A 16 -36.66 2.04 -8.55
CA ASP A 16 -36.27 1.77 -9.93
C ASP A 16 -35.35 2.85 -10.53
N TRP A 17 -35.52 4.12 -10.15
CA TRP A 17 -34.60 5.18 -10.56
C TRP A 17 -33.21 4.97 -9.95
N TRP A 18 -33.17 4.54 -8.69
CA TRP A 18 -31.92 4.18 -8.05
C TRP A 18 -31.23 3.01 -8.78
N LYS A 19 -31.96 1.91 -9.05
CA LYS A 19 -31.45 0.71 -9.75
C LYS A 19 -30.81 1.04 -11.09
N ILE A 20 -31.44 1.89 -11.92
CA ILE A 20 -30.91 2.22 -13.26
C ILE A 20 -29.63 3.08 -13.23
N ASN A 21 -29.30 3.67 -12.07
CA ASN A 21 -28.11 4.50 -11.88
C ASN A 21 -26.99 3.77 -11.13
N VAL A 22 -27.21 2.54 -10.66
CA VAL A 22 -26.13 1.65 -10.20
C VAL A 22 -25.33 1.17 -11.41
N HIS A 23 -24.01 1.07 -11.28
CA HIS A 23 -23.15 0.59 -12.34
C HIS A 23 -23.54 -0.83 -12.81
N PRO A 24 -23.53 -1.13 -14.12
CA PRO A 24 -24.00 -2.42 -14.65
C PRO A 24 -23.25 -3.65 -14.11
N GLU A 25 -21.99 -3.50 -13.70
CA GLU A 25 -21.21 -4.58 -13.09
C GLU A 25 -21.57 -4.79 -11.60
N ASP A 26 -22.07 -3.76 -10.92
CA ASP A 26 -22.33 -3.80 -9.48
C ASP A 26 -23.79 -4.21 -9.18
N ILE A 27 -24.72 -3.94 -10.11
CA ILE A 27 -26.16 -4.10 -9.89
C ILE A 27 -26.57 -5.49 -9.41
N THR A 28 -25.97 -6.55 -9.95
CA THR A 28 -26.31 -7.93 -9.60
C THR A 28 -26.00 -8.22 -8.12
N GLU A 29 -24.81 -7.83 -7.66
CA GLU A 29 -24.39 -8.05 -6.27
C GLU A 29 -25.14 -7.16 -5.30
N VAL A 30 -25.33 -5.89 -5.68
CA VAL A 30 -26.07 -4.90 -4.89
C VAL A 30 -27.53 -5.35 -4.67
N MET A 31 -28.20 -5.83 -5.73
CA MET A 31 -29.57 -6.32 -5.64
C MET A 31 -29.67 -7.61 -4.84
N ALA A 32 -28.74 -8.55 -5.02
CA ALA A 32 -28.70 -9.77 -4.21
C ALA A 32 -28.55 -9.45 -2.71
N SER A 33 -27.66 -8.51 -2.37
CA SER A 33 -27.48 -8.03 -1.00
C SER A 33 -28.76 -7.39 -0.42
N TYR A 34 -29.43 -6.55 -1.21
CA TYR A 34 -30.69 -5.93 -0.82
C TYR A 34 -31.81 -6.98 -0.61
N GLU A 35 -31.99 -7.89 -1.55
CA GLU A 35 -32.99 -8.96 -1.49
C GLU A 35 -32.75 -9.90 -0.31
N ASP A 36 -31.49 -10.17 0.03
CA ASP A 36 -31.12 -10.92 1.22
C ASP A 36 -31.57 -10.23 2.51
N LYS A 37 -31.45 -8.90 2.61
CA LYS A 37 -31.97 -8.14 3.76
C LYS A 37 -33.50 -8.17 3.81
N VAL A 38 -34.16 -7.99 2.67
CA VAL A 38 -35.62 -8.08 2.56
C VAL A 38 -36.12 -9.45 3.02
N ARG A 39 -35.53 -10.53 2.51
CA ARG A 39 -35.89 -11.91 2.84
C ARG A 39 -35.72 -12.22 4.33
N ASN A 40 -34.66 -11.72 4.94
CA ASN A 40 -34.37 -11.91 6.36
C ASN A 40 -35.13 -10.94 7.28
N LYS A 41 -35.96 -10.05 6.72
CA LYS A 41 -36.67 -8.98 7.46
C LYS A 41 -35.73 -8.07 8.27
N ASP A 42 -34.52 -7.85 7.75
CA ASP A 42 -33.59 -6.90 8.35
C ASP A 42 -33.97 -5.49 7.93
N ILE A 43 -34.14 -4.61 8.90
CA ILE A 43 -34.55 -3.23 8.66
C ILE A 43 -33.37 -2.35 8.21
N HIS A 44 -32.12 -2.83 8.29
CA HIS A 44 -30.94 -2.07 7.89
C HIS A 44 -30.25 -2.72 6.68
N TRP A 45 -30.07 -1.92 5.64
CA TRP A 45 -29.23 -2.26 4.51
C TRP A 45 -28.14 -1.23 4.34
N ASN A 46 -26.92 -1.68 4.10
CA ASN A 46 -25.82 -0.81 3.74
C ASN A 46 -24.92 -1.53 2.75
N THR A 47 -24.40 -0.79 1.79
CA THR A 47 -23.49 -1.32 0.77
C THR A 47 -22.75 -0.18 0.09
N ALA A 48 -21.61 -0.49 -0.52
CA ALA A 48 -20.86 0.46 -1.34
C ALA A 48 -20.81 -0.02 -2.79
N TYR A 49 -21.06 0.88 -3.73
CA TYR A 49 -21.10 0.58 -5.17
C TYR A 49 -20.82 1.84 -5.99
N ARG A 50 -20.66 1.68 -7.30
CA ARG A 50 -20.53 2.81 -8.22
C ARG A 50 -21.91 3.34 -8.62
N PHE A 51 -22.13 4.64 -8.44
CA PHE A 51 -23.37 5.32 -8.81
C PHE A 51 -23.13 6.36 -9.90
N ARG A 52 -24.05 6.42 -10.86
CA ARG A 52 -23.95 7.30 -12.04
C ARG A 52 -24.32 8.73 -11.67
N CYS A 53 -23.45 9.67 -12.05
CA CYS A 53 -23.69 11.11 -11.96
C CYS A 53 -24.47 11.61 -13.19
N ALA A 54 -25.02 12.83 -13.10
CA ALA A 54 -25.79 13.43 -14.19
C ALA A 54 -24.99 13.64 -15.49
N ASP A 55 -23.66 13.74 -15.40
CA ASP A 55 -22.76 13.83 -16.55
C ASP A 55 -22.38 12.46 -17.16
N GLY A 56 -22.89 11.37 -16.58
CA GLY A 56 -22.61 9.99 -17.01
C GLY A 56 -21.36 9.37 -16.39
N SER A 57 -20.57 10.13 -15.61
CA SER A 57 -19.46 9.58 -14.83
C SER A 57 -19.97 8.71 -13.67
N TYR A 58 -19.09 7.90 -13.08
CA TYR A 58 -19.41 7.09 -11.91
C TYR A 58 -18.55 7.48 -10.72
N LYS A 59 -19.16 7.50 -9.54
CA LYS A 59 -18.49 7.70 -8.26
C LYS A 59 -18.77 6.54 -7.32
N TYR A 60 -17.81 6.21 -6.47
CA TYR A 60 -18.06 5.31 -5.36
C TYR A 60 -18.95 5.99 -4.32
N VAL A 61 -20.03 5.31 -3.96
CA VAL A 61 -20.95 5.76 -2.91
C VAL A 61 -21.08 4.71 -1.83
N LEU A 62 -21.38 5.16 -0.62
CA LEU A 62 -21.87 4.33 0.48
C LEU A 62 -23.34 4.63 0.67
N ASP A 63 -24.17 3.63 0.45
CA ASP A 63 -25.61 3.71 0.67
C ASP A 63 -25.96 3.10 2.02
N ARG A 64 -26.83 3.78 2.75
CA ARG A 64 -27.43 3.29 3.99
C ARG A 64 -28.92 3.49 3.89
N ALA A 65 -29.67 2.40 3.97
CA ALA A 65 -31.12 2.43 3.89
C ALA A 65 -31.80 1.70 5.03
N HIS A 66 -32.98 2.21 5.38
CA HIS A 66 -33.92 1.59 6.28
C HIS A 66 -35.11 1.02 5.50
N ILE A 67 -35.44 -0.24 5.75
CA ILE A 67 -36.56 -0.95 5.13
C ILE A 67 -37.74 -0.95 6.11
N LEU A 68 -38.88 -0.44 5.65
CA LEU A 68 -40.13 -0.42 6.40
C LEU A 68 -41.02 -1.57 5.93
N TYR A 69 -41.55 -2.31 6.90
CA TYR A 69 -42.43 -3.45 6.66
C TYR A 69 -43.85 -3.16 7.19
N ASN A 70 -44.87 -3.68 6.51
CA ASN A 70 -46.24 -3.68 7.03
C ASN A 70 -46.46 -4.79 8.08
N GLU A 71 -47.67 -4.85 8.64
CA GLU A 71 -48.05 -5.87 9.63
C GLU A 71 -48.01 -7.30 9.06
N GLN A 72 -48.14 -7.45 7.74
CA GLN A 72 -48.02 -8.73 7.03
C GLN A 72 -46.55 -9.13 6.82
N GLY A 73 -45.59 -8.26 7.16
CA GLY A 73 -44.16 -8.48 7.03
C GLY A 73 -43.62 -8.27 5.61
N GLU A 74 -44.35 -7.53 4.77
CA GLU A 74 -43.97 -7.17 3.41
C GLU A 74 -43.25 -5.82 3.41
N ALA A 75 -42.16 -5.69 2.65
CA ALA A 75 -41.43 -4.43 2.52
C ALA A 75 -42.26 -3.43 1.71
N VAL A 76 -42.69 -2.34 2.36
CA VAL A 76 -43.56 -1.33 1.74
C VAL A 76 -42.84 -0.04 1.38
N ARG A 77 -41.68 0.22 1.99
CA ARG A 77 -40.88 1.42 1.69
C ARG A 77 -39.42 1.21 2.06
N VAL A 78 -38.54 1.86 1.31
CA VAL A 78 -37.11 1.96 1.61
C VAL A 78 -36.74 3.44 1.70
N ILE A 79 -36.03 3.83 2.75
CA ILE A 79 -35.54 5.18 2.96
C ILE A 79 -34.03 5.12 3.00
N GLY A 80 -33.37 5.59 1.94
CA GLY A 80 -31.92 5.54 1.78
C GLY A 80 -31.26 6.92 1.85
N ALA A 81 -29.99 6.92 2.26
CA ALA A 81 -29.10 8.07 2.15
C ALA A 81 -27.80 7.62 1.48
N ILE A 82 -27.48 8.24 0.35
CA ILE A 82 -26.28 7.95 -0.44
C ILE A 82 -25.20 8.99 -0.09
N GLN A 83 -24.03 8.50 0.30
CA GLN A 83 -22.87 9.31 0.63
C GLN A 83 -21.78 9.11 -0.44
N ASP A 84 -21.31 10.17 -1.07
CA ASP A 84 -20.09 10.13 -1.90
C ASP A 84 -18.88 9.78 -1.03
N VAL A 85 -18.18 8.70 -1.39
CA VAL A 85 -16.97 8.22 -0.71
C VAL A 85 -15.77 8.13 -1.65
N ASP A 86 -15.90 8.63 -2.87
CA ASP A 86 -14.91 8.49 -3.93
C ASP A 86 -13.57 9.16 -3.55
N ASP A 87 -13.62 10.38 -3.01
CA ASP A 87 -12.44 11.09 -2.49
C ASP A 87 -11.80 10.38 -1.30
N ALA A 88 -12.62 9.86 -0.38
CA ALA A 88 -12.11 9.14 0.79
C ALA A 88 -11.38 7.86 0.36
N MET A 89 -11.91 7.13 -0.62
CA MET A 89 -11.29 5.94 -1.19
C MET A 89 -10.01 6.27 -1.96
N ARG A 90 -10.00 7.33 -2.78
CA ARG A 90 -8.79 7.82 -3.46
C ARG A 90 -7.67 8.12 -2.47
N HIS A 91 -7.96 8.96 -1.47
CA HIS A 91 -6.96 9.32 -0.47
C HIS A 91 -6.51 8.12 0.37
N GLN A 92 -7.41 7.18 0.67
CA GLN A 92 -7.00 5.96 1.37
C GLN A 92 -6.05 5.10 0.52
N LYS A 93 -6.31 4.98 -0.77
CA LYS A 93 -5.45 4.25 -1.70
C LYS A 93 -4.08 4.91 -1.84
N GLU A 94 -4.05 6.23 -2.03
CA GLU A 94 -2.82 7.03 -2.08
C GLU A 94 -1.99 6.88 -0.81
N ARG A 95 -2.62 7.00 0.37
CA ARG A 95 -1.96 6.79 1.66
C ARG A 95 -1.36 5.40 1.78
N ARG A 96 -2.10 4.35 1.39
CA ARG A 96 -1.59 2.97 1.43
C ARG A 96 -0.37 2.79 0.53
N GLN A 97 -0.43 3.33 -0.69
CA GLN A 97 0.70 3.29 -1.62
C GLN A 97 1.92 4.03 -1.06
N PHE A 98 1.70 5.19 -0.45
CA PHE A 98 2.78 5.96 0.17
C PHE A 98 3.40 5.23 1.36
N ILE A 99 2.59 4.64 2.24
CA ILE A 99 3.07 3.83 3.37
C ILE A 99 3.88 2.63 2.88
N SER A 100 3.42 1.90 1.86
CA SER A 100 4.16 0.76 1.30
C SER A 100 5.54 1.19 0.80
N ARG A 101 5.61 2.28 0.03
CA ARG A 101 6.89 2.82 -0.47
C ARG A 101 7.82 3.24 0.66
N LEU A 102 7.29 3.90 1.69
CA LEU A 102 8.08 4.28 2.87
C LEU A 102 8.60 3.06 3.64
N GLN A 103 7.81 1.99 3.73
CA GLN A 103 8.24 0.76 4.38
C GLN A 103 9.36 0.08 3.60
N GLU A 104 9.22 -0.02 2.27
CA GLU A 104 10.26 -0.55 1.38
C GLU A 104 11.57 0.25 1.51
N GLN A 105 11.49 1.59 1.48
CA GLN A 105 12.66 2.45 1.67
C GLN A 105 13.30 2.28 3.06
N ASN A 106 12.50 2.17 4.12
CA ASN A 106 13.01 1.97 5.48
C ASN A 106 13.73 0.63 5.64
N GLU A 107 13.17 -0.46 5.11
CA GLU A 107 13.83 -1.78 5.19
C GLU A 107 15.14 -1.78 4.39
N MET A 108 15.18 -1.11 3.24
CA MET A 108 16.42 -0.96 2.49
C MET A 108 17.47 -0.12 3.23
N LEU A 109 17.08 0.99 3.87
CA LEU A 109 17.98 1.81 4.70
C LEU A 109 18.56 1.03 5.88
N LYS A 110 17.74 0.22 6.57
CA LYS A 110 18.21 -0.67 7.64
C LYS A 110 19.26 -1.66 7.14
N GLU A 111 19.05 -2.21 5.96
CA GLU A 111 20.00 -3.15 5.35
C GLU A 111 21.33 -2.47 5.00
N ILE A 112 21.30 -1.25 4.47
CA ILE A 112 22.52 -0.44 4.25
C ILE A 112 23.23 -0.16 5.57
N ALA A 113 22.50 0.24 6.62
CA ALA A 113 23.06 0.51 7.94
C ALA A 113 23.70 -0.74 8.56
N ARG A 114 23.10 -1.92 8.36
CA ARG A 114 23.63 -3.22 8.78
C ARG A 114 24.97 -3.53 8.09
N ILE A 115 25.03 -3.37 6.77
CA ILE A 115 26.27 -3.59 5.99
C ILE A 115 27.37 -2.62 6.44
N ASN A 116 27.05 -1.33 6.61
CA ASN A 116 28.00 -0.32 7.09
C ASN A 116 28.58 -0.66 8.47
N SER A 117 27.77 -1.20 9.38
CA SER A 117 28.17 -1.39 10.77
C SER A 117 29.01 -2.66 10.98
N HIS A 118 28.60 -3.79 10.40
CA HIS A 118 29.25 -5.08 10.65
C HIS A 118 30.17 -5.53 9.53
N GLU A 119 29.78 -5.31 8.28
CA GLU A 119 30.47 -5.89 7.13
C GLU A 119 31.66 -5.04 6.68
N ILE A 120 31.58 -3.71 6.77
CA ILE A 120 32.75 -2.84 6.53
C ILE A 120 33.75 -2.91 7.67
N ARG A 121 33.28 -2.95 8.92
CA ARG A 121 34.16 -2.87 10.09
C ARG A 121 35.13 -4.05 10.16
N ARG A 122 34.71 -5.24 9.74
CA ARG A 122 35.52 -6.46 9.76
C ARG A 122 36.80 -6.35 8.92
N PRO A 123 36.76 -6.14 7.59
CA PRO A 123 37.97 -6.00 6.78
C PRO A 123 38.79 -4.78 7.20
N VAL A 124 38.18 -3.67 7.63
CA VAL A 124 38.92 -2.50 8.15
C VAL A 124 39.72 -2.86 9.40
N SER A 125 39.12 -3.57 10.35
CA SER A 125 39.81 -4.00 11.58
C SER A 125 40.95 -4.97 11.27
N ASN A 126 40.74 -5.89 10.32
CA ASN A 126 41.79 -6.80 9.85
C ASN A 126 42.95 -6.04 9.21
N ILE A 127 42.66 -5.08 8.31
CA ILE A 127 43.68 -4.25 7.67
C ILE A 127 44.50 -3.50 8.71
N LEU A 128 43.85 -2.86 9.69
CA LEU A 128 44.54 -2.13 10.76
C LEU A 128 45.41 -3.06 11.62
N GLY A 129 44.90 -4.24 11.98
CA GLY A 129 45.66 -5.24 12.73
C GLY A 129 46.88 -5.75 11.96
N ILE A 130 46.71 -6.09 10.68
CA ILE A 130 47.81 -6.55 9.81
C ILE A 130 48.86 -5.44 9.64
N MET A 131 48.42 -4.20 9.40
CA MET A 131 49.30 -3.04 9.31
C MET A 131 50.13 -2.82 10.58
N ALA A 132 49.55 -3.06 11.77
CA ALA A 132 50.26 -2.95 13.04
C ALA A 132 51.30 -4.07 13.27
N MET A 133 51.12 -5.23 12.65
CA MET A 133 52.05 -6.37 12.74
C MET A 133 53.12 -6.35 11.65
N LEU A 134 52.96 -5.52 10.62
CA LEU A 134 53.88 -5.43 9.49
C LEU A 134 55.16 -4.70 9.91
N ASP A 135 56.18 -5.47 10.29
CA ASP A 135 57.49 -4.94 10.70
C ASP A 135 58.47 -5.03 9.52
N LEU A 136 58.66 -3.89 8.86
CA LEU A 136 59.58 -3.76 7.71
C LEU A 136 61.05 -3.66 8.13
N GLU A 137 61.32 -3.37 9.41
CA GLU A 137 62.68 -3.20 9.93
C GLU A 137 63.29 -4.55 10.35
N LYS A 138 62.50 -5.44 10.97
CA LYS A 138 62.95 -6.82 11.26
C LYS A 138 63.11 -7.69 10.02
N ASN A 139 62.44 -7.33 8.90
CA ASN A 139 62.57 -7.95 7.57
C ASN A 139 62.46 -9.49 7.56
N GLU A 140 61.43 -10.04 8.22
CA GLU A 140 61.11 -11.48 8.12
C GLU A 140 60.30 -11.76 6.83
N PRO A 141 60.91 -12.28 5.75
CA PRO A 141 60.29 -12.24 4.43
C PRO A 141 59.07 -13.15 4.32
N ALA A 142 59.10 -14.30 5.01
CA ALA A 142 58.00 -15.26 5.01
C ALA A 142 56.76 -14.71 5.75
N LEU A 143 56.97 -14.08 6.91
CA LEU A 143 55.88 -13.47 7.69
C LEU A 143 55.31 -12.25 6.96
N ASN A 144 56.16 -11.37 6.45
CA ASN A 144 55.73 -10.20 5.69
C ASN A 144 54.99 -10.58 4.41
N ALA A 145 55.39 -11.67 3.71
CA ALA A 145 54.64 -12.18 2.57
C ALA A 145 53.24 -12.69 2.96
N GLN A 146 53.10 -13.40 4.09
CA GLN A 146 51.80 -13.85 4.60
C GLN A 146 50.91 -12.68 5.01
N LEU A 147 51.44 -11.69 5.73
CA LEU A 147 50.70 -10.49 6.11
C LEU A 147 50.26 -9.70 4.89
N CYS A 148 51.12 -9.55 3.86
CA CYS A 148 50.74 -8.93 2.60
C CYS A 148 49.60 -9.68 1.88
N ALA A 149 49.59 -11.02 1.92
CA ALA A 149 48.52 -11.82 1.35
C ALA A 149 47.19 -11.61 2.09
N LEU A 150 47.21 -11.60 3.43
CA LEU A 150 46.04 -11.31 4.27
C LEU A 150 45.52 -9.88 4.07
N LEU A 151 46.43 -8.92 3.87
CA LEU A 151 46.09 -7.53 3.57
C LEU A 151 45.32 -7.47 2.24
N ARG A 152 45.86 -8.10 1.19
CA ARG A 152 45.20 -8.18 -0.13
C ARG A 152 43.81 -8.79 -0.05
N GLN A 153 43.66 -9.87 0.72
CA GLN A 153 42.36 -10.49 0.95
C GLN A 153 41.40 -9.52 1.63
N SER A 154 41.81 -8.89 2.73
CA SER A 154 40.96 -7.96 3.49
C SER A 154 40.57 -6.74 2.66
N THR A 155 41.47 -6.23 1.81
CA THR A 155 41.15 -5.14 0.86
C THR A 155 40.16 -5.57 -0.21
N ALA A 156 40.24 -6.81 -0.71
CA ALA A 156 39.27 -7.35 -1.67
C ALA A 156 37.88 -7.55 -1.03
N GLU A 157 37.84 -8.01 0.23
CA GLU A 157 36.60 -8.13 1.01
C GLU A 157 35.92 -6.76 1.24
N LEU A 158 36.72 -5.72 1.52
CA LEU A 158 36.23 -4.36 1.66
C LEU A 158 35.65 -3.83 0.34
N ASP A 159 36.36 -4.01 -0.78
CA ASP A 159 35.91 -3.58 -2.10
C ASP A 159 34.60 -4.25 -2.52
N ALA A 160 34.49 -5.57 -2.31
CA ALA A 160 33.25 -6.31 -2.53
C ALA A 160 32.08 -5.80 -1.67
N THR A 161 32.35 -5.35 -0.45
CA THR A 161 31.33 -4.79 0.45
C THR A 161 30.89 -3.40 0.00
N LEU A 162 31.83 -2.54 -0.43
CA LEU A 162 31.53 -1.24 -1.02
C LEU A 162 30.71 -1.38 -2.30
N PHE A 163 31.02 -2.37 -3.14
CA PHE A 163 30.25 -2.67 -4.35
C PHE A 163 28.79 -3.01 -4.01
N ARG A 164 28.55 -3.87 -3.01
CA ARG A 164 27.19 -4.23 -2.56
C ARG A 164 26.41 -3.03 -2.02
N ILE A 165 27.06 -2.11 -1.32
CA ILE A 165 26.42 -0.86 -0.85
C ILE A 165 26.06 0.02 -2.04
N ARG A 166 26.99 0.20 -2.99
CA ARG A 166 26.75 1.03 -4.18
C ARG A 166 25.57 0.51 -5.00
N ASP A 167 25.53 -0.80 -5.22
CA ASP A 167 24.43 -1.46 -5.96
C ASP A 167 23.08 -1.22 -5.29
N LYS A 168 23.01 -1.40 -3.97
CA LYS A 168 21.80 -1.08 -3.18
C LYS A 168 21.43 0.40 -3.19
N LEU A 169 22.41 1.30 -3.14
CA LEU A 169 22.17 2.75 -3.23
C LEU A 169 21.66 3.17 -4.61
N GLN A 170 22.06 2.46 -5.66
CA GLN A 170 21.58 2.71 -7.02
C GLN A 170 20.13 2.24 -7.18
N GLN A 171 19.78 1.08 -6.63
CA GLN A 171 18.39 0.61 -6.52
C GLN A 171 17.49 1.58 -5.74
N MET A 172 18.03 2.41 -4.85
CA MET A 172 17.25 3.41 -4.09
C MET A 172 16.88 4.66 -4.93
N ARG A 173 17.61 4.92 -6.03
CA ARG A 173 17.41 6.11 -6.88
C ARG A 173 16.50 5.86 -8.09
N GLU A 174 16.29 4.61 -8.44
CA GLU A 174 15.37 4.14 -9.48
C GLU A 174 13.95 3.95 -8.92
#